data_AF-A0A7X4AV32-F1
#
_entry.id   AF-A0A7X4AV32-F1
#
_cell.length_a   1.000
_cell.length_b   1.000
_cell.length_c   1.000
_cell.angle_alpha   90.00
_cell.angle_beta   90.00
_cell.angle_gamma   90.00
#
_symmetry.space_group_name_H-M   'P 1'
#
loop_
_entity.id
_entity.type
_entity.pdbx_description
1 polymer ?
#
loop_
_entity_poly.entity_id
_entity_poly.type
_entity_poly.pdbx_seq_one_letter_code
_entity_poly.pdbx_strand_id
1 'polypeptide(L)'
;MSIFSLDWVQDGIDEVEAGAIDWMSNFSDAEVASSVVSLDWMQDGIEELEVETIERLSYIAYVNAKVALAVVSLSWVRDSVNVAEAALIEDVDSIARNSPEAALQIVGMPFIETIEPPDISAMASLRQLAAFKPEAFVRVVPYAALLNGISNEVAPIVATLNGVAGTNPGLIDVLLDSSKVLLERRTITLPLSGDVILSIIRTSPGAERSMDLLEHSVRSAEEYMGTPLPTNYVGLLYEDAVPGSFAGANFGTHIAILPKFDVDDGTSDAEFASSNIAHEVAHYYWSGNESWVDEGTAEFMASIIEHDRTGTPIGAANSPCPHARNIAELERLDITRGDVEFGCNYSLGERLFLDLYRTLGDAQLQEGFRELYISSLSVDDTDGDGSASVGIEHVREAFGSGGTDTDTVIARWYDGTEPYDFSSVDTGPVDASLPSIMGRIDEAYITTVAKGPAVPKFSAQDVADRVYLTLKYSYSVSGGSHEVALEIVEYYEDGFVFDRRSSKLTAEDKYVGGTSWFSVGSLPGDWALGRYVVQVYAGERKVAEVEYEVTP
;
A
#
# COMPACT_ATOMS: atom_id res chain seq x y z
N MET A 1 -44.88 -1.66 20.35
CA MET A 1 -44.34 -1.48 21.71
C MET A 1 -44.09 0.02 21.92
N SER A 2 -44.03 0.56 23.15
CA SER A 2 -43.74 1.99 23.36
C SER A 2 -42.32 2.15 23.90
N ILE A 3 -41.55 3.12 23.41
CA ILE A 3 -40.20 3.40 23.94
C ILE A 3 -40.23 3.73 25.44
N PHE A 4 -41.29 4.40 25.92
CA PHE A 4 -41.49 4.72 27.34
C PHE A 4 -41.74 3.51 28.25
N SER A 5 -41.91 2.30 27.68
CA SER A 5 -42.03 1.07 28.45
C SER A 5 -40.73 0.28 28.61
N LEU A 6 -39.63 0.75 28.01
CA LEU A 6 -38.31 0.11 28.15
C LEU A 6 -37.75 0.36 29.56
N ASP A 7 -37.01 -0.61 30.09
CA ASP A 7 -36.52 -0.56 31.48
C ASP A 7 -35.45 0.54 31.66
N TRP A 8 -34.54 0.71 30.70
CA TRP A 8 -33.52 1.76 30.73
C TRP A 8 -34.15 3.16 30.71
N VAL A 9 -35.19 3.41 29.90
CA VAL A 9 -35.94 4.69 29.94
C VAL A 9 -36.57 4.98 31.31
N GLN A 10 -36.86 3.95 32.12
CA GLN A 10 -37.49 4.10 33.43
C GLN A 10 -36.49 4.29 34.58
N ASP A 11 -35.24 3.86 34.42
CA ASP A 11 -34.24 3.90 35.48
C ASP A 11 -33.33 5.15 35.43
N GLY A 12 -33.31 5.84 34.28
CA GLY A 12 -32.56 7.06 34.03
C GLY A 12 -32.52 7.36 32.53
N ILE A 13 -31.98 8.50 32.13
CA ILE A 13 -31.56 8.72 30.74
C ILE A 13 -30.17 9.34 30.84
N ASP A 14 -29.15 8.64 30.38
CA ASP A 14 -27.80 9.18 30.21
C ASP A 14 -27.62 9.89 28.86
N GLU A 15 -26.38 10.28 28.53
CA GLU A 15 -26.09 11.00 27.28
C GLU A 15 -26.28 10.14 26.03
N VAL A 16 -25.91 8.85 26.10
CA VAL A 16 -26.04 7.90 24.99
C VAL A 16 -27.52 7.59 24.74
N GLU A 17 -28.24 7.29 25.81
CA GLU A 17 -29.68 7.01 25.78
C GLU A 17 -30.51 8.22 25.30
N ALA A 18 -30.09 9.45 25.65
CA ALA A 18 -30.70 10.67 25.13
C ALA A 18 -30.55 10.77 23.60
N GLY A 19 -29.37 10.45 23.07
CA GLY A 19 -29.12 10.40 21.63
C GLY A 19 -30.04 9.41 20.92
N ALA A 20 -30.22 8.21 21.48
CA ALA A 20 -31.16 7.22 20.94
C ALA A 20 -32.60 7.74 20.89
N ILE A 21 -33.07 8.41 21.95
CA ILE A 21 -34.41 9.00 21.99
C ILE A 21 -34.58 10.09 20.93
N ASP A 22 -33.57 10.93 20.75
CA ASP A 22 -33.58 11.99 19.74
C ASP A 22 -33.69 11.40 18.32
N TRP A 23 -32.90 10.37 17.98
CA TRP A 23 -33.00 9.69 16.69
C TRP A 23 -34.30 8.92 16.52
N MET A 24 -34.80 8.29 17.59
CA MET A 24 -36.10 7.62 17.57
C MET A 24 -37.26 8.57 17.25
N SER A 25 -37.12 9.86 17.58
CA SER A 25 -38.12 10.88 17.24
C SER A 25 -38.20 11.20 15.74
N ASN A 26 -37.17 10.84 14.95
CA ASN A 26 -37.12 11.06 13.51
C ASN A 26 -37.89 10.01 12.69
N PHE A 27 -38.29 8.90 13.29
CA PHE A 27 -39.10 7.89 12.61
C PHE A 27 -40.55 8.36 12.45
N SER A 28 -40.90 8.78 11.22
CA SER A 28 -42.27 9.19 10.88
C SER A 28 -43.21 8.01 10.59
N ASP A 29 -42.65 6.83 10.27
CA ASP A 29 -43.40 5.60 10.05
C ASP A 29 -43.52 4.80 11.36
N ALA A 30 -44.75 4.62 11.83
CA ALA A 30 -45.04 3.95 13.10
C ALA A 30 -44.70 2.44 13.09
N GLU A 31 -44.73 1.79 11.92
CA GLU A 31 -44.36 0.38 11.78
C GLU A 31 -42.85 0.21 11.90
N VAL A 32 -42.08 1.09 11.23
CA VAL A 32 -40.61 1.11 11.37
C VAL A 32 -40.22 1.42 12.81
N ALA A 33 -40.76 2.50 13.40
CA ALA A 33 -40.46 2.89 14.78
C ALA A 33 -40.76 1.76 15.77
N SER A 34 -41.91 1.08 15.62
CA SER A 34 -42.24 -0.05 16.50
C SER A 34 -41.33 -1.26 16.26
N SER A 35 -40.82 -1.45 15.04
CA SER A 35 -39.90 -2.56 14.72
C SER A 35 -38.54 -2.31 15.35
N VAL A 36 -38.00 -1.08 15.25
CA VAL A 36 -36.75 -0.68 15.90
C VAL A 36 -36.86 -0.83 17.42
N VAL A 37 -37.91 -0.30 18.04
CA VAL A 37 -38.13 -0.47 19.50
C VAL A 37 -38.20 -1.94 19.92
N SER A 38 -38.49 -2.88 19.01
CA SER A 38 -38.62 -4.31 19.34
C SER A 38 -37.34 -5.12 19.08
N LEU A 39 -36.23 -4.48 18.70
CA LEU A 39 -34.93 -5.15 18.59
C LEU A 39 -34.44 -5.58 19.98
N ASP A 40 -33.71 -6.69 20.08
CA ASP A 40 -33.37 -7.29 21.38
C ASP A 40 -32.45 -6.36 22.18
N TRP A 41 -31.45 -5.77 21.52
CA TRP A 41 -30.55 -4.77 22.12
C TRP A 41 -31.25 -3.47 22.55
N MET A 42 -32.34 -3.07 21.89
CA MET A 42 -33.14 -1.92 22.41
C MET A 42 -33.82 -2.22 23.76
N GLN A 43 -33.88 -3.49 24.20
CA GLN A 43 -34.52 -3.89 25.45
C GLN A 43 -33.58 -3.96 26.65
N ASP A 44 -32.27 -4.14 26.45
CA ASP A 44 -31.32 -4.45 27.52
C ASP A 44 -30.36 -3.30 27.88
N GLY A 45 -30.34 -2.23 27.09
CA GLY A 45 -29.59 -1.01 27.30
C GLY A 45 -29.44 -0.26 25.97
N ILE A 46 -28.69 0.84 25.92
CA ILE A 46 -28.22 1.38 24.64
C ILE A 46 -26.74 1.73 24.76
N GLU A 47 -25.95 1.24 23.80
CA GLU A 47 -24.54 1.58 23.63
C GLU A 47 -24.33 2.59 22.48
N GLU A 48 -23.16 3.21 22.41
CA GLU A 48 -22.83 4.25 21.42
C GLU A 48 -23.02 3.78 19.97
N LEU A 49 -22.53 2.58 19.65
CA LEU A 49 -22.68 1.95 18.33
C LEU A 49 -24.16 1.70 17.96
N GLU A 50 -24.99 1.42 18.96
CA GLU A 50 -26.42 1.22 18.77
C GLU A 50 -27.13 2.55 18.51
N VAL A 51 -26.71 3.64 19.15
CA VAL A 51 -27.20 5.00 18.82
C VAL A 51 -26.90 5.35 17.37
N GLU A 52 -25.66 5.13 16.91
CA GLU A 52 -25.28 5.35 15.52
C GLU A 52 -26.13 4.50 14.56
N THR A 53 -26.37 3.24 14.94
CA THR A 53 -27.24 2.35 14.16
C THR A 53 -28.68 2.86 14.08
N ILE A 54 -29.25 3.34 15.19
CA ILE A 54 -30.59 3.96 15.22
C ILE A 54 -30.62 5.20 14.31
N GLU A 55 -29.58 6.04 14.37
CA GLU A 55 -29.43 7.20 13.50
C GLU A 55 -29.52 6.79 12.02
N ARG A 56 -28.69 5.82 11.59
CA ARG A 56 -28.70 5.34 10.19
C ARG A 56 -30.05 4.75 9.79
N LEU A 57 -30.67 3.94 10.66
CA LEU A 57 -32.01 3.41 10.43
C LEU A 57 -33.05 4.52 10.29
N SER A 58 -32.92 5.61 11.05
CA SER A 58 -33.82 6.77 10.97
C SER A 58 -33.69 7.48 9.61
N TYR A 59 -32.47 7.62 9.09
CA TYR A 59 -32.24 8.17 7.76
C TYR A 59 -32.79 7.26 6.66
N ILE A 60 -32.55 5.95 6.74
CA ILE A 60 -33.14 4.97 5.81
C ILE A 60 -34.67 5.08 5.84
N ALA A 61 -35.28 5.15 7.02
CA ALA A 61 -36.73 5.24 7.18
C ALA A 61 -37.30 6.54 6.61
N TYR A 62 -36.58 7.66 6.79
CA TYR A 62 -36.94 8.95 6.22
C TYR A 62 -36.93 8.91 4.68
N VAL A 63 -35.95 8.23 4.07
CA VAL A 63 -35.84 8.08 2.61
C VAL A 63 -36.87 7.08 2.08
N ASN A 64 -36.95 5.88 2.69
CA ASN A 64 -37.83 4.81 2.26
C ASN A 64 -38.11 3.81 3.40
N ALA A 65 -39.32 3.90 3.97
CA ALA A 65 -39.78 3.01 5.04
C ALA A 65 -39.71 1.51 4.68
N LYS A 66 -39.88 1.11 3.40
CA LYS A 66 -39.78 -0.31 3.01
C LYS A 66 -38.35 -0.84 3.10
N VAL A 67 -37.36 -0.02 2.78
CA VAL A 67 -35.95 -0.38 2.94
C VAL A 67 -35.65 -0.54 4.42
N ALA A 68 -36.08 0.42 5.26
CA ALA A 68 -35.90 0.33 6.71
C ALA A 68 -36.53 -0.94 7.29
N LEU A 69 -37.78 -1.26 6.92
CA LEU A 69 -38.46 -2.48 7.35
C LEU A 69 -37.72 -3.76 6.91
N ALA A 70 -37.12 -3.74 5.72
CA ALA A 70 -36.32 -4.87 5.23
C ALA A 70 -35.04 -5.04 6.06
N VAL A 71 -34.33 -3.95 6.36
CA VAL A 71 -33.10 -3.97 7.18
C VAL A 71 -33.38 -4.46 8.60
N VAL A 72 -34.36 -3.88 9.31
CA VAL A 72 -34.71 -4.31 10.69
C VAL A 72 -35.29 -5.72 10.77
N SER A 73 -35.59 -6.34 9.63
CA SER A 73 -36.05 -7.72 9.56
C SER A 73 -34.92 -8.74 9.42
N LEU A 74 -33.69 -8.30 9.15
CA LEU A 74 -32.51 -9.17 9.10
C LEU A 74 -32.21 -9.71 10.49
N SER A 75 -31.83 -10.99 10.57
CA SER A 75 -31.65 -11.69 11.84
C SER A 75 -30.53 -11.10 12.69
N TRP A 76 -29.42 -10.69 12.06
CA TRP A 76 -28.27 -10.07 12.71
C TRP A 76 -28.50 -8.61 13.11
N VAL A 77 -29.55 -7.96 12.61
CA VAL A 77 -29.95 -6.63 13.12
C VAL A 77 -30.74 -6.78 14.42
N ARG A 78 -31.38 -7.93 14.62
CA ARG A 78 -32.32 -8.15 15.74
C ARG A 78 -31.64 -8.56 17.04
N ASP A 79 -30.50 -9.23 16.97
CA ASP A 79 -29.78 -9.72 18.15
C ASP A 79 -28.88 -8.64 18.75
N SER A 80 -27.73 -8.35 18.15
CA SER A 80 -26.77 -7.32 18.57
C SER A 80 -25.99 -6.85 17.35
N VAL A 81 -25.73 -5.55 17.24
CA VAL A 81 -25.02 -4.98 16.10
C VAL A 81 -23.56 -4.76 16.44
N ASN A 82 -22.64 -5.36 15.67
CA ASN A 82 -21.22 -5.09 15.74
C ASN A 82 -20.77 -4.03 14.70
N VAL A 83 -19.50 -3.63 14.74
CA VAL A 83 -18.95 -2.57 13.88
C VAL A 83 -19.13 -2.87 12.38
N ALA A 84 -18.94 -4.12 11.95
CA ALA A 84 -19.11 -4.51 10.56
C ALA A 84 -20.58 -4.44 10.11
N GLU A 85 -21.49 -4.84 10.99
CA GLU A 85 -22.93 -4.76 10.77
C GLU A 85 -23.42 -3.31 10.69
N ALA A 86 -22.92 -2.44 11.58
CA ALA A 86 -23.19 -1.00 11.56
C ALA A 86 -22.68 -0.34 10.25
N ALA A 87 -21.45 -0.65 9.83
CA ALA A 87 -20.89 -0.17 8.56
C ALA A 87 -21.73 -0.60 7.35
N LEU A 88 -22.26 -1.83 7.36
CA LEU A 88 -23.15 -2.31 6.31
C LEU A 88 -24.48 -1.54 6.30
N ILE A 89 -25.05 -1.23 7.46
CA ILE A 89 -26.27 -0.40 7.56
C ILE A 89 -26.00 1.02 7.03
N GLU A 90 -24.84 1.60 7.32
CA GLU A 90 -24.41 2.89 6.77
C GLU A 90 -24.28 2.85 5.23
N ASP A 91 -23.72 1.77 4.68
CA ASP A 91 -23.67 1.60 3.23
C ASP A 91 -25.07 1.52 2.62
N VAL A 92 -26.01 0.82 3.27
CA VAL A 92 -27.41 0.75 2.83
C VAL A 92 -28.09 2.12 2.90
N ASP A 93 -27.86 2.92 3.94
CA ASP A 93 -28.33 4.31 4.03
C ASP A 93 -27.82 5.12 2.83
N SER A 94 -26.51 5.07 2.59
CA SER A 94 -25.87 5.77 1.48
C SER A 94 -26.43 5.36 0.11
N ILE A 95 -26.65 4.07 -0.11
CA ILE A 95 -27.27 3.57 -1.35
C ILE A 95 -28.73 4.02 -1.42
N ALA A 96 -29.49 3.93 -0.34
CA ALA A 96 -30.90 4.31 -0.31
C ALA A 96 -31.12 5.78 -0.67
N ARG A 97 -30.25 6.68 -0.20
CA ARG A 97 -30.28 8.12 -0.57
C ARG A 97 -30.11 8.37 -2.07
N ASN A 98 -29.38 7.49 -2.77
CA ASN A 98 -29.13 7.60 -4.21
C ASN A 98 -30.15 6.81 -5.05
N SER A 99 -30.53 5.61 -4.61
CA SER A 99 -31.49 4.73 -5.26
C SER A 99 -32.18 3.81 -4.24
N PRO A 100 -33.35 4.20 -3.71
CA PRO A 100 -34.11 3.37 -2.78
C PRO A 100 -34.51 2.01 -3.35
N GLU A 101 -34.79 1.94 -4.65
CA GLU A 101 -35.11 0.68 -5.34
C GLU A 101 -33.91 -0.28 -5.35
N ALA A 102 -32.69 0.23 -5.59
CA ALA A 102 -31.48 -0.58 -5.55
C ALA A 102 -31.15 -1.02 -4.13
N ALA A 103 -31.29 -0.13 -3.13
CA ALA A 103 -31.13 -0.51 -1.72
C ALA A 103 -32.10 -1.63 -1.32
N LEU A 104 -33.38 -1.52 -1.71
CA LEU A 104 -34.38 -2.56 -1.45
C LEU A 104 -34.02 -3.89 -2.14
N GLN A 105 -33.51 -3.83 -3.38
CA GLN A 105 -33.05 -5.02 -4.08
C GLN A 105 -31.87 -5.68 -3.36
N ILE A 106 -30.88 -4.88 -2.94
CA ILE A 106 -29.66 -5.34 -2.27
C ILE A 106 -29.96 -5.96 -0.91
N VAL A 107 -30.81 -5.33 -0.08
CA VAL A 107 -31.22 -5.86 1.23
C VAL A 107 -32.06 -7.15 1.09
N GLY A 108 -32.63 -7.41 -0.08
CA GLY A 108 -33.31 -8.67 -0.38
C GLY A 108 -32.41 -9.79 -0.91
N MET A 109 -31.09 -9.56 -1.01
CA MET A 109 -30.15 -10.54 -1.57
C MET A 109 -29.66 -11.53 -0.50
N PRO A 110 -29.39 -12.80 -0.83
CA PRO A 110 -29.03 -13.80 0.18
C PRO A 110 -27.72 -13.54 0.93
N PHE A 111 -26.71 -12.86 0.35
CA PHE A 111 -25.46 -12.57 1.10
C PHE A 111 -25.70 -11.72 2.36
N ILE A 112 -26.72 -10.85 2.38
CA ILE A 112 -26.99 -10.02 3.55
C ILE A 112 -27.69 -10.82 4.67
N GLU A 113 -28.11 -12.07 4.43
CA GLU A 113 -28.71 -12.92 5.47
C GLU A 113 -27.66 -13.38 6.49
N THR A 114 -26.40 -13.53 6.06
CA THR A 114 -25.25 -13.87 6.90
C THR A 114 -24.04 -13.08 6.45
N ILE A 115 -23.57 -12.14 7.27
CA ILE A 115 -22.45 -11.27 6.89
C ILE A 115 -21.14 -12.03 7.03
N GLU A 116 -20.48 -12.28 5.90
CA GLU A 116 -19.08 -12.70 5.83
C GLU A 116 -18.17 -11.50 5.54
N PRO A 117 -16.87 -11.58 5.89
CA PRO A 117 -15.91 -10.51 5.61
C PRO A 117 -15.93 -9.90 4.19
N PRO A 118 -16.03 -10.67 3.08
CA PRO A 118 -16.06 -10.10 1.73
C PRO A 118 -17.33 -9.29 1.43
N ASP A 119 -18.41 -9.52 2.17
CA ASP A 119 -19.71 -8.88 1.95
C ASP A 119 -19.66 -7.39 2.30
N ILE A 120 -18.89 -7.02 3.32
CA ILE A 120 -18.67 -5.63 3.73
C ILE A 120 -17.95 -4.88 2.60
N SER A 121 -16.88 -5.46 2.05
CA SER A 121 -16.16 -4.85 0.91
C SER A 121 -17.00 -4.83 -0.37
N ALA A 122 -17.85 -5.83 -0.59
CA ALA A 122 -18.80 -5.83 -1.71
C ALA A 122 -19.82 -4.70 -1.56
N MET A 123 -20.38 -4.51 -0.36
CA MET A 123 -21.32 -3.44 -0.07
C MET A 123 -20.67 -2.06 -0.21
N ALA A 124 -19.47 -1.87 0.33
CA ALA A 124 -18.71 -0.63 0.18
C ALA A 124 -18.44 -0.33 -1.30
N SER A 125 -18.09 -1.34 -2.11
CA SER A 125 -17.93 -1.19 -3.56
C SER A 125 -19.23 -0.75 -4.24
N LEU A 126 -20.38 -1.33 -3.88
CA LEU A 126 -21.69 -0.92 -4.40
C LEU A 126 -22.07 0.51 -3.97
N ARG A 127 -21.82 0.89 -2.72
CA ARG A 127 -22.00 2.27 -2.25
C ARG A 127 -21.19 3.24 -3.09
N GLN A 128 -19.90 2.97 -3.28
CA GLN A 128 -18.99 3.83 -4.04
C GLN A 128 -19.41 3.95 -5.51
N LEU A 129 -19.87 2.84 -6.11
CA LEU A 129 -20.46 2.87 -7.45
C LEU A 129 -21.73 3.73 -7.50
N ALA A 130 -22.64 3.59 -6.54
CA ALA A 130 -23.87 4.38 -6.49
C ALA A 130 -23.59 5.88 -6.36
N ALA A 131 -22.63 6.27 -5.52
CA ALA A 131 -22.28 7.66 -5.25
C ALA A 131 -21.48 8.32 -6.38
N PHE A 132 -20.46 7.63 -6.91
CA PHE A 132 -19.47 8.26 -7.79
C PHE A 132 -19.51 7.76 -9.24
N LYS A 133 -20.11 6.60 -9.50
CA LYS A 133 -20.16 5.96 -10.83
C LYS A 133 -21.55 5.41 -11.15
N PRO A 134 -22.60 6.25 -11.11
CA PRO A 134 -23.99 5.80 -11.20
C PRO A 134 -24.29 5.02 -12.50
N GLU A 135 -23.62 5.37 -13.61
CA GLU A 135 -23.74 4.66 -14.89
C GLU A 135 -23.24 3.20 -14.79
N ALA A 136 -22.16 2.97 -14.05
CA ALA A 136 -21.65 1.63 -13.78
C ALA A 136 -22.55 0.89 -12.78
N PHE A 137 -23.03 1.58 -11.74
CA PHE A 137 -23.94 1.01 -10.75
C PHE A 137 -25.23 0.45 -11.39
N VAL A 138 -25.88 1.23 -12.26
CA VAL A 138 -27.09 0.82 -13.01
C VAL A 138 -26.82 -0.36 -13.95
N ARG A 139 -25.56 -0.57 -14.36
CA ARG A 139 -25.13 -1.73 -15.15
C ARG A 139 -24.91 -2.98 -14.28
N VAL A 140 -24.36 -2.80 -13.08
CA VAL A 140 -23.98 -3.88 -12.16
C VAL A 140 -25.21 -4.49 -11.48
N VAL A 141 -26.04 -3.68 -10.83
CA VAL A 141 -27.17 -4.16 -9.99
C VAL A 141 -28.15 -5.10 -10.71
N PRO A 142 -28.57 -4.86 -11.97
CA PRO A 142 -29.48 -5.76 -12.68
C PRO A 142 -28.78 -6.92 -13.39
N TYR A 143 -27.45 -7.07 -13.25
CA TYR A 143 -26.71 -8.12 -13.94
C TYR A 143 -27.18 -9.51 -13.51
N ALA A 144 -27.25 -10.46 -14.45
CA ALA A 144 -27.89 -11.76 -14.24
C ALA A 144 -27.30 -12.56 -13.06
N ALA A 145 -25.97 -12.46 -12.87
CA ALA A 145 -25.27 -13.08 -11.76
C ALA A 145 -25.69 -12.54 -10.38
N LEU A 146 -26.25 -11.33 -10.31
CA LEU A 146 -26.69 -10.67 -9.07
C LEU A 146 -28.22 -10.73 -8.88
N LEU A 147 -28.97 -11.26 -9.85
CA LEU A 147 -30.46 -11.29 -9.79
C LEU A 147 -30.99 -12.16 -8.65
N ASN A 148 -30.28 -13.24 -8.33
CA ASN A 148 -30.59 -14.10 -7.18
C ASN A 148 -29.78 -13.67 -5.94
N GLY A 149 -29.26 -12.44 -5.99
CA GLY A 149 -28.36 -11.82 -5.03
C GLY A 149 -26.89 -12.16 -5.23
N ILE A 150 -26.05 -11.45 -4.47
CA ILE A 150 -24.62 -11.75 -4.35
C ILE A 150 -24.54 -13.02 -3.49
N SER A 151 -23.78 -14.01 -3.92
CA SER A 151 -23.41 -15.16 -3.07
C SER A 151 -22.02 -14.93 -2.50
N ASN A 152 -21.60 -15.72 -1.52
CA ASN A 152 -20.25 -15.64 -0.94
C ASN A 152 -19.15 -15.94 -1.98
N GLU A 153 -19.50 -16.58 -3.10
CA GLU A 153 -18.59 -16.77 -4.25
C GLU A 153 -18.49 -15.51 -5.14
N VAL A 154 -19.50 -14.66 -5.14
CA VAL A 154 -19.59 -13.46 -5.96
C VAL A 154 -19.21 -12.20 -5.18
N ALA A 155 -19.34 -12.18 -3.84
CA ALA A 155 -18.98 -11.04 -3.01
C ALA A 155 -17.52 -10.56 -3.22
N PRO A 156 -16.50 -11.45 -3.26
CA PRO A 156 -15.14 -11.05 -3.60
C PRO A 156 -15.03 -10.32 -4.94
N ILE A 157 -15.80 -10.76 -5.95
CA ILE A 157 -15.82 -10.16 -7.28
C ILE A 157 -16.49 -8.78 -7.23
N VAL A 158 -17.62 -8.64 -6.52
CA VAL A 158 -18.32 -7.36 -6.40
C VAL A 158 -17.47 -6.33 -5.65
N ALA A 159 -16.69 -6.76 -4.66
CA ALA A 159 -15.75 -5.91 -3.93
C ALA A 159 -14.74 -5.21 -4.87
N THR A 160 -14.42 -5.77 -6.04
CA THR A 160 -13.48 -5.15 -6.97
C THR A 160 -14.09 -4.12 -7.91
N LEU A 161 -15.42 -4.11 -8.06
CA LEU A 161 -16.08 -3.40 -9.17
C LEU A 161 -15.95 -1.88 -9.10
N ASN A 162 -15.87 -1.27 -7.91
CA ASN A 162 -15.62 0.16 -7.81
C ASN A 162 -14.26 0.55 -8.42
N GLY A 163 -13.17 -0.14 -8.05
CA GLY A 163 -11.83 0.13 -8.59
C GLY A 163 -11.84 -0.06 -10.11
N VAL A 164 -12.33 -1.21 -10.56
CA VAL A 164 -12.46 -1.56 -11.98
C VAL A 164 -13.26 -0.53 -12.78
N ALA A 165 -14.38 -0.03 -12.23
CA ALA A 165 -15.19 0.97 -12.93
C ALA A 165 -14.45 2.31 -13.13
N GLY A 166 -13.46 2.62 -12.28
CA GLY A 166 -12.64 3.82 -12.40
C GLY A 166 -11.45 3.68 -13.35
N THR A 167 -10.89 2.47 -13.47
CA THR A 167 -9.65 2.22 -14.21
C THR A 167 -9.88 1.51 -15.54
N ASN A 168 -10.71 0.47 -15.55
CA ASN A 168 -11.03 -0.31 -16.75
C ASN A 168 -12.48 -0.83 -16.73
N PRO A 169 -13.47 0.04 -17.04
CA PRO A 169 -14.89 -0.30 -16.97
C PRO A 169 -15.33 -1.39 -17.97
N GLY A 170 -14.46 -1.75 -18.93
CA GLY A 170 -14.67 -2.88 -19.85
C GLY A 170 -14.60 -4.24 -19.16
N LEU A 171 -13.93 -4.34 -18.00
CA LEU A 171 -13.78 -5.59 -17.26
C LEU A 171 -15.01 -5.96 -16.41
N ILE A 172 -15.91 -5.02 -16.11
CA ILE A 172 -17.10 -5.28 -15.26
C ILE A 172 -17.89 -6.51 -15.77
N ASP A 173 -18.19 -6.55 -17.07
CA ASP A 173 -19.00 -7.63 -17.64
C ASP A 173 -18.24 -8.96 -17.71
N VAL A 174 -16.90 -8.90 -17.74
CA VAL A 174 -16.01 -10.07 -17.71
C VAL A 174 -15.96 -10.65 -16.31
N LEU A 175 -15.79 -9.79 -15.29
CA LEU A 175 -15.73 -10.19 -13.89
C LEU A 175 -17.07 -10.74 -13.38
N LEU A 176 -18.19 -10.17 -13.82
CA LEU A 176 -19.51 -10.68 -13.45
C LEU A 176 -19.90 -11.99 -14.18
N ASP A 177 -19.13 -12.42 -15.18
CA ASP A 177 -19.30 -13.70 -15.87
C ASP A 177 -18.49 -14.79 -15.16
N SER A 178 -19.16 -15.55 -14.28
CA SER A 178 -18.56 -16.66 -13.52
C SER A 178 -17.80 -17.70 -14.36
N SER A 179 -18.08 -17.81 -15.66
CA SER A 179 -17.35 -18.73 -16.55
C SER A 179 -15.98 -18.23 -16.97
N LYS A 180 -15.68 -16.95 -16.70
CA LYS A 180 -14.43 -16.27 -17.06
C LYS A 180 -13.58 -15.91 -15.86
N VAL A 181 -14.08 -16.06 -14.64
CA VAL A 181 -13.36 -15.72 -13.42
C VAL A 181 -12.87 -16.98 -12.72
N LEU A 182 -11.60 -16.94 -12.32
CA LEU A 182 -11.00 -17.86 -11.38
C LEU A 182 -10.91 -17.16 -10.03
N LEU A 183 -11.54 -17.76 -9.02
CA LEU A 183 -11.50 -17.30 -7.64
C LEU A 183 -10.79 -18.36 -6.80
N GLU A 184 -9.69 -17.95 -6.18
CA GLU A 184 -8.98 -18.72 -5.16
C GLU A 184 -9.27 -18.09 -3.80
N ARG A 185 -9.53 -18.89 -2.76
CA ARG A 185 -9.78 -18.41 -1.40
C ARG A 185 -8.97 -19.17 -0.36
N ARG A 186 -8.51 -18.47 0.66
CA ARG A 186 -7.83 -19.03 1.82
C ARG A 186 -8.23 -18.25 3.07
N THR A 187 -8.62 -18.94 4.12
CA THR A 187 -8.77 -18.32 5.45
C THR A 187 -7.47 -18.53 6.21
N ILE A 188 -6.94 -17.46 6.78
CA ILE A 188 -5.78 -17.49 7.66
C ILE A 188 -6.20 -16.99 9.03
N THR A 189 -5.59 -17.51 10.10
CA THR A 189 -5.75 -16.96 11.45
C THR A 189 -4.51 -16.13 11.77
N LEU A 190 -4.73 -14.85 12.06
CA LEU A 190 -3.74 -13.90 12.52
C LEU A 190 -3.76 -13.80 14.07
N PRO A 191 -2.61 -13.53 14.73
CA PRO A 191 -2.55 -13.40 16.18
C PRO A 191 -3.48 -12.33 16.78
N LEU A 192 -3.67 -11.20 16.11
CA LEU A 192 -4.42 -10.05 16.65
C LEU A 192 -5.80 -9.90 16.01
N SER A 193 -5.92 -10.01 14.68
CA SER A 193 -7.23 -9.90 13.99
C SER A 193 -8.08 -11.16 13.98
N GLY A 194 -7.52 -12.31 14.37
CA GLY A 194 -8.23 -13.58 14.26
C GLY A 194 -8.35 -14.04 12.81
N ASP A 195 -9.53 -14.53 12.40
CA ASP A 195 -9.71 -15.09 11.06
C ASP A 195 -9.83 -13.99 9.99
N VAL A 196 -8.94 -14.05 8.99
CA VAL A 196 -8.91 -13.17 7.82
C VAL A 196 -9.10 -14.00 6.56
N ILE A 197 -9.98 -13.55 5.68
CA ILE A 197 -10.23 -14.19 4.38
C ILE A 197 -9.39 -13.53 3.31
N LEU A 198 -8.56 -14.32 2.64
CA LEU A 198 -7.80 -13.95 1.46
C LEU A 198 -8.50 -14.46 0.20
N SER A 199 -8.61 -13.61 -0.82
CA SER A 199 -9.13 -13.98 -2.14
C SER A 199 -8.17 -13.53 -3.23
N ILE A 200 -7.95 -14.38 -4.25
CA ILE A 200 -7.34 -13.95 -5.51
C ILE A 200 -8.33 -14.15 -6.66
N ILE A 201 -8.49 -13.09 -7.45
CA ILE A 201 -9.45 -13.00 -8.56
C ILE A 201 -8.67 -12.78 -9.85
N ARG A 202 -8.96 -13.59 -10.87
CA ARG A 202 -8.26 -13.57 -12.17
C ARG A 202 -9.21 -13.92 -13.31
N THR A 203 -8.96 -13.43 -14.52
CA THR A 203 -9.64 -13.89 -15.74
C THR A 203 -8.85 -14.91 -16.55
N SER A 204 -7.63 -15.25 -16.11
CA SER A 204 -6.76 -16.26 -16.71
C SER A 204 -5.93 -16.99 -15.64
N PRO A 205 -5.39 -18.19 -15.94
CA PRO A 205 -4.53 -18.90 -14.99
C PRO A 205 -3.30 -18.06 -14.60
N GLY A 206 -3.00 -18.03 -13.30
CA GLY A 206 -1.91 -17.27 -12.70
C GLY A 206 -0.83 -18.15 -12.07
N ALA A 207 0.09 -17.53 -11.33
CA ALA A 207 1.13 -18.24 -10.60
C ALA A 207 0.57 -18.90 -9.32
N GLU A 208 0.94 -20.15 -9.07
CA GLU A 208 0.50 -20.91 -7.87
C GLU A 208 0.96 -20.24 -6.57
N ARG A 209 2.13 -19.59 -6.59
CA ARG A 209 2.73 -18.94 -5.42
C ARG A 209 2.03 -17.65 -4.97
N SER A 210 1.16 -17.04 -5.78
CA SER A 210 0.64 -15.70 -5.49
C SER A 210 -0.20 -15.66 -4.21
N MET A 211 -0.91 -16.73 -3.87
CA MET A 211 -1.62 -16.84 -2.58
C MET A 211 -0.67 -16.93 -1.40
N ASP A 212 0.47 -17.60 -1.56
CA ASP A 212 1.48 -17.67 -0.50
C ASP A 212 2.18 -16.32 -0.32
N LEU A 213 2.40 -15.55 -1.40
CA LEU A 213 2.91 -14.17 -1.31
C LEU A 213 1.91 -13.25 -0.59
N LEU A 214 0.62 -13.34 -0.94
CA LEU A 214 -0.43 -12.56 -0.27
C LEU A 214 -0.53 -12.89 1.22
N GLU A 215 -0.55 -14.18 1.57
CA GLU A 215 -0.56 -14.62 2.96
C GLU A 215 0.67 -14.13 3.72
N HIS A 216 1.87 -14.24 3.13
CA HIS A 216 3.11 -13.76 3.73
C HIS A 216 3.05 -12.26 4.02
N SER A 217 2.62 -11.46 3.04
CA SER A 217 2.51 -10.01 3.21
C SER A 217 1.51 -9.61 4.29
N VAL A 218 0.34 -10.24 4.32
CA VAL A 218 -0.70 -9.96 5.33
C VAL A 218 -0.22 -10.31 6.74
N ARG A 219 0.40 -11.49 6.92
CA ARG A 219 0.95 -11.91 8.22
C ARG A 219 2.06 -10.99 8.70
N SER A 220 3.00 -10.68 7.80
CA SER A 220 4.16 -9.85 8.12
C SER A 220 3.75 -8.41 8.44
N ALA A 221 2.72 -7.88 7.76
CA ALA A 221 2.18 -6.55 8.06
C ALA A 221 1.56 -6.48 9.47
N GLU A 222 0.73 -7.45 9.89
CA GLU A 222 0.18 -7.48 11.26
C GLU A 222 1.28 -7.68 12.30
N GLU A 223 2.23 -8.59 12.03
CA GLU A 223 3.35 -8.86 12.94
C GLU A 223 4.19 -7.61 13.16
N TYR A 224 4.58 -6.91 12.08
CA TYR A 224 5.39 -5.71 12.15
C TYR A 224 4.67 -4.55 12.85
N MET A 225 3.39 -4.33 12.53
CA MET A 225 2.60 -3.25 13.13
C MET A 225 2.29 -3.51 14.61
N GLY A 226 2.18 -4.78 15.02
CA GLY A 226 1.79 -5.15 16.38
C GLY A 226 0.40 -4.61 16.76
N THR A 227 -0.46 -4.34 15.77
CA THR A 227 -1.86 -3.94 15.91
C THR A 227 -2.70 -4.86 15.00
N PRO A 228 -3.98 -5.13 15.30
CA PRO A 228 -4.83 -5.90 14.40
C PRO A 228 -4.84 -5.31 12.99
N LEU A 229 -4.78 -6.19 11.98
CA LEU A 229 -5.08 -5.83 10.60
C LEU A 229 -6.45 -5.12 10.53
N PRO A 230 -6.57 -3.93 9.91
CA PRO A 230 -7.79 -3.11 9.96
C PRO A 230 -8.95 -3.65 9.10
N THR A 231 -8.81 -4.88 8.61
CA THR A 231 -9.81 -5.60 7.82
C THR A 231 -9.71 -7.08 8.12
N ASN A 232 -10.83 -7.79 8.03
CA ASN A 232 -10.92 -9.25 8.06
C ASN A 232 -11.02 -9.86 6.65
N TYR A 233 -10.88 -9.04 5.60
CA TYR A 233 -10.88 -9.45 4.20
C TYR A 233 -9.79 -8.73 3.39
N VAL A 234 -9.02 -9.51 2.64
CA VAL A 234 -8.04 -8.99 1.67
C VAL A 234 -8.28 -9.67 0.32
N GLY A 235 -8.80 -8.89 -0.64
CA GLY A 235 -8.98 -9.33 -2.01
C GLY A 235 -7.85 -8.82 -2.91
N LEU A 236 -7.28 -9.69 -3.74
CA LEU A 236 -6.28 -9.35 -4.76
C LEU A 236 -6.82 -9.66 -6.16
N LEU A 237 -6.83 -8.65 -7.02
CA LEU A 237 -7.26 -8.75 -8.41
C LEU A 237 -6.04 -8.67 -9.35
N TYR A 238 -5.79 -9.71 -10.12
CA TYR A 238 -4.79 -9.66 -11.20
C TYR A 238 -5.44 -9.32 -12.54
N GLU A 239 -5.71 -8.03 -12.75
CA GLU A 239 -6.28 -7.50 -13.98
C GLU A 239 -5.71 -6.12 -14.32
N ASP A 240 -5.88 -5.70 -15.57
CA ASP A 240 -5.52 -4.35 -16.03
C ASP A 240 -6.53 -3.31 -15.49
N ALA A 241 -6.59 -3.19 -14.17
CA ALA A 241 -7.52 -2.37 -13.40
C ALA A 241 -6.77 -1.44 -12.42
N VAL A 242 -5.55 -1.05 -12.77
CA VAL A 242 -4.66 -0.18 -11.99
C VAL A 242 -4.66 1.23 -12.62
N PRO A 243 -4.65 2.32 -11.84
CA PRO A 243 -4.59 3.68 -12.39
C PRO A 243 -3.24 3.97 -13.07
N GLY A 244 -3.26 4.80 -14.12
CA GLY A 244 -2.04 5.37 -14.72
C GLY A 244 -1.02 4.32 -15.18
N SER A 245 0.24 4.49 -14.75
CA SER A 245 1.36 3.60 -15.05
C SER A 245 1.82 2.79 -13.83
N PHE A 246 1.01 2.73 -12.77
CA PHE A 246 1.36 2.03 -11.54
C PHE A 246 1.33 0.50 -11.72
N ALA A 247 2.06 -0.21 -10.87
CA ALA A 247 2.12 -1.67 -10.89
C ALA A 247 0.95 -2.32 -10.11
N GLY A 248 0.51 -1.64 -9.05
CA GLY A 248 -0.63 -2.01 -8.21
C GLY A 248 -1.40 -0.79 -7.70
N ALA A 249 -2.53 -1.05 -7.06
CA ALA A 249 -3.28 -0.07 -6.29
C ALA A 249 -4.22 -0.74 -5.27
N ASN A 250 -4.27 -0.19 -4.06
CA ASN A 250 -5.27 -0.49 -3.04
C ASN A 250 -6.46 0.47 -3.16
N PHE A 251 -7.67 -0.08 -3.25
CA PHE A 251 -8.94 0.66 -3.36
C PHE A 251 -9.75 0.68 -2.06
N GLY A 252 -9.17 0.23 -0.94
CA GLY A 252 -9.82 0.00 0.34
C GLY A 252 -10.67 -1.29 0.38
N THR A 253 -11.35 -1.63 -0.72
CA THR A 253 -12.14 -2.87 -0.81
C THR A 253 -11.35 -4.07 -1.34
N HIS A 254 -10.25 -3.82 -2.04
CA HIS A 254 -9.38 -4.81 -2.66
C HIS A 254 -8.08 -4.14 -3.14
N ILE A 255 -7.10 -4.98 -3.44
CA ILE A 255 -5.87 -4.65 -4.14
C ILE A 255 -6.03 -5.07 -5.61
N ALA A 256 -5.54 -4.27 -6.55
CA ALA A 256 -5.35 -4.67 -7.95
C ALA A 256 -3.87 -4.63 -8.32
N ILE A 257 -3.39 -5.62 -9.07
CA ILE A 257 -2.01 -5.69 -9.58
C ILE A 257 -2.06 -6.11 -11.06
N LEU A 258 -1.16 -5.56 -11.88
CA LEU A 258 -1.13 -5.91 -13.31
C LEU A 258 -0.86 -7.41 -13.53
N PRO A 259 -1.53 -8.07 -14.51
CA PRO A 259 -1.38 -9.52 -14.76
C PRO A 259 0.03 -9.97 -15.10
N LYS A 260 0.89 -9.08 -15.63
CA LYS A 260 2.29 -9.41 -15.95
C LYS A 260 3.12 -9.81 -14.73
N PHE A 261 2.67 -9.48 -13.51
CA PHE A 261 3.32 -9.86 -12.26
C PHE A 261 2.82 -11.21 -11.71
N ASP A 262 1.70 -11.74 -12.21
CA ASP A 262 1.13 -13.05 -11.80
C ASP A 262 1.75 -14.22 -12.58
N VAL A 263 3.08 -14.22 -12.64
CA VAL A 263 3.87 -15.22 -13.37
C VAL A 263 4.93 -15.85 -12.47
N ASP A 264 5.35 -17.06 -12.80
CA ASP A 264 6.42 -17.79 -12.10
C ASP A 264 7.44 -18.32 -13.11
N ASP A 265 8.00 -17.40 -13.90
CA ASP A 265 8.96 -17.67 -14.97
C ASP A 265 10.40 -17.23 -14.64
N GLY A 266 10.62 -16.78 -13.40
CA GLY A 266 11.92 -16.27 -12.93
C GLY A 266 12.32 -14.93 -13.53
N THR A 267 11.38 -14.19 -14.13
CA THR A 267 11.62 -12.81 -14.60
C THR A 267 11.67 -11.82 -13.44
N SER A 268 12.19 -10.62 -13.70
CA SER A 268 12.13 -9.51 -12.74
C SER A 268 10.70 -9.15 -12.37
N ASP A 269 9.75 -9.24 -13.32
CA ASP A 269 8.33 -8.99 -13.03
C ASP A 269 7.81 -10.04 -12.03
N ALA A 270 8.17 -11.31 -12.22
CA ALA A 270 7.86 -12.36 -11.26
C ALA A 270 8.42 -12.01 -9.86
N GLU A 271 9.67 -11.59 -9.76
CA GLU A 271 10.28 -11.25 -8.45
C GLU A 271 9.63 -10.01 -7.81
N PHE A 272 9.23 -9.03 -8.62
CA PHE A 272 8.65 -7.76 -8.16
C PHE A 272 7.21 -7.89 -7.65
N ALA A 273 6.52 -8.98 -7.97
CA ALA A 273 5.15 -9.25 -7.52
C ALA A 273 5.01 -9.18 -5.99
N SER A 274 5.99 -9.73 -5.26
CA SER A 274 5.96 -9.78 -3.79
C SER A 274 6.05 -8.39 -3.17
N SER A 275 6.97 -7.55 -3.66
CA SER A 275 7.11 -6.16 -3.23
C SER A 275 5.84 -5.35 -3.48
N ASN A 276 5.23 -5.48 -4.66
CA ASN A 276 3.97 -4.80 -4.96
C ASN A 276 2.84 -5.26 -4.04
N ILE A 277 2.68 -6.56 -3.80
CA ILE A 277 1.64 -7.06 -2.89
C ILE A 277 1.88 -6.53 -1.47
N ALA A 278 3.11 -6.56 -0.99
CA ALA A 278 3.47 -6.04 0.33
C ALA A 278 3.18 -4.55 0.47
N HIS A 279 3.55 -3.75 -0.53
CA HIS A 279 3.23 -2.32 -0.60
C HIS A 279 1.73 -2.07 -0.50
N GLU A 280 0.93 -2.75 -1.33
CA GLU A 280 -0.52 -2.54 -1.36
C GLU A 280 -1.21 -3.07 -0.10
N VAL A 281 -0.68 -4.11 0.54
CA VAL A 281 -1.18 -4.58 1.85
C VAL A 281 -0.93 -3.53 2.94
N ALA A 282 0.20 -2.83 2.91
CA ALA A 282 0.52 -1.79 3.89
C ALA A 282 -0.50 -0.64 3.88
N HIS A 283 -1.08 -0.32 2.71
CA HIS A 283 -2.13 0.70 2.57
C HIS A 283 -3.40 0.42 3.39
N TYR A 284 -3.64 -0.81 3.89
CA TYR A 284 -4.73 -1.05 4.84
C TYR A 284 -4.54 -0.32 6.18
N TYR A 285 -3.31 -0.01 6.57
CA TYR A 285 -3.02 0.81 7.76
C TYR A 285 -2.95 2.30 7.43
N TRP A 286 -2.38 2.64 6.27
CA TRP A 286 -1.87 3.99 6.03
C TRP A 286 -2.68 4.84 5.06
N SER A 287 -3.75 4.33 4.45
CA SER A 287 -4.48 5.12 3.46
C SER A 287 -5.16 6.36 4.06
N GLY A 288 -5.06 7.50 3.36
CA GLY A 288 -5.86 8.70 3.65
C GLY A 288 -5.10 9.81 4.39
N ASN A 289 -3.77 9.73 4.46
CA ASN A 289 -2.94 10.78 5.04
C ASN A 289 -2.22 11.59 3.94
N GLU A 290 -1.25 12.42 4.33
CA GLU A 290 -0.38 13.10 3.37
C GLU A 290 0.33 12.07 2.47
N SER A 291 0.36 12.29 1.15
CA SER A 291 0.80 11.26 0.20
C SER A 291 2.22 10.73 0.42
N TRP A 292 3.14 11.54 0.94
CA TRP A 292 4.49 11.06 1.26
C TRP A 292 4.52 10.17 2.51
N VAL A 293 3.55 10.30 3.42
CA VAL A 293 3.34 9.38 4.55
C VAL A 293 2.77 8.07 4.01
N ASP A 294 1.65 8.12 3.28
CA ASP A 294 0.98 6.93 2.72
C ASP A 294 1.94 6.07 1.91
N GLU A 295 2.55 6.65 0.88
CA GLU A 295 3.41 5.91 -0.05
C GLU A 295 4.78 5.57 0.57
N GLY A 296 5.29 6.44 1.45
CA GLY A 296 6.57 6.23 2.13
C GLY A 296 6.54 5.14 3.18
N THR A 297 5.49 5.11 4.01
CA THR A 297 5.28 4.04 5.00
C THR A 297 4.99 2.70 4.31
N ALA A 298 4.20 2.72 3.23
CA ALA A 298 3.92 1.53 2.43
C ALA A 298 5.19 0.95 1.80
N GLU A 299 6.07 1.78 1.22
CA GLU A 299 7.34 1.28 0.65
C GLU A 299 8.35 0.80 1.68
N PHE A 300 8.46 1.52 2.79
CA PHE A 300 9.29 1.05 3.88
C PHE A 300 8.80 -0.32 4.40
N MET A 301 7.49 -0.47 4.60
CA MET A 301 6.91 -1.74 5.07
C MET A 301 7.09 -2.86 4.04
N ALA A 302 6.93 -2.57 2.74
CA ALA A 302 7.23 -3.53 1.68
C ALA A 302 8.69 -4.03 1.76
N SER A 303 9.63 -3.13 2.02
CA SER A 303 11.04 -3.47 2.19
C SER A 303 11.31 -4.37 3.41
N ILE A 304 10.59 -4.17 4.52
CA ILE A 304 10.65 -5.03 5.70
C ILE A 304 10.10 -6.43 5.38
N ILE A 305 8.91 -6.50 4.78
CA ILE A 305 8.25 -7.76 4.43
C ILE A 305 9.11 -8.57 3.45
N GLU A 306 9.75 -7.90 2.48
CA GLU A 306 10.68 -8.54 1.55
C GLU A 306 11.98 -8.98 2.22
N HIS A 307 12.48 -8.23 3.20
CA HIS A 307 13.62 -8.64 4.03
C HIS A 307 13.31 -9.95 4.76
N ASP A 308 12.15 -10.06 5.41
CA ASP A 308 11.76 -11.26 6.14
C ASP A 308 11.62 -12.49 5.23
N ARG A 309 11.16 -12.27 3.99
CA ARG A 309 10.99 -13.32 2.99
C ARG A 309 12.31 -13.80 2.40
N THR A 310 13.22 -12.88 2.11
CA THR A 310 14.42 -13.15 1.27
C THR A 310 15.73 -13.14 2.04
N GLY A 311 15.76 -12.53 3.23
CA GLY A 311 16.97 -12.19 3.96
C GLY A 311 17.80 -11.07 3.31
N THR A 312 17.29 -10.43 2.26
CA THR A 312 17.99 -9.33 1.57
C THR A 312 18.03 -8.12 2.48
N PRO A 313 19.17 -7.41 2.64
CA PRO A 313 19.25 -6.23 3.50
C PRO A 313 18.20 -5.16 3.14
N ILE A 314 17.60 -4.55 4.16
CA ILE A 314 16.65 -3.44 3.99
C ILE A 314 17.39 -2.24 3.40
N GLY A 315 16.87 -1.72 2.29
CA GLY A 315 17.44 -0.60 1.53
C GLY A 315 16.33 0.19 0.84
N ALA A 316 16.71 1.26 0.12
CA ALA A 316 15.76 2.02 -0.67
C ALA A 316 15.40 1.26 -1.95
N ALA A 317 14.12 0.99 -2.16
CA ALA A 317 13.56 0.44 -3.38
C ALA A 317 13.43 1.51 -4.47
N ASN A 318 13.19 2.77 -4.08
CA ASN A 318 12.95 3.85 -5.04
C ASN A 318 14.20 4.65 -5.37
N SER A 319 14.26 5.09 -6.62
CA SER A 319 15.27 6.03 -7.10
C SER A 319 15.15 7.38 -6.37
N PRO A 320 16.26 8.12 -6.13
CA PRO A 320 16.18 9.45 -5.55
C PRO A 320 15.29 10.36 -6.39
N CYS A 321 14.53 11.23 -5.70
CA CYS A 321 13.59 12.12 -6.36
C CYS A 321 14.31 13.15 -7.27
N PRO A 322 13.94 13.25 -8.56
CA PRO A 322 14.55 14.22 -9.46
C PRO A 322 13.98 15.65 -9.34
N HIS A 323 12.81 15.81 -8.68
CA HIS A 323 12.06 17.06 -8.68
C HIS A 323 12.12 17.85 -7.37
N ALA A 324 12.50 17.20 -6.27
CA ALA A 324 12.55 17.79 -4.93
C ALA A 324 13.67 17.11 -4.12
N ARG A 325 14.35 17.88 -3.26
CA ARG A 325 15.42 17.37 -2.40
C ARG A 325 14.93 16.93 -1.02
N ASN A 326 13.77 17.44 -0.62
CA ASN A 326 13.15 17.22 0.68
C ASN A 326 11.63 17.32 0.56
N ILE A 327 10.91 16.83 1.57
CA ILE A 327 9.44 16.76 1.55
C ILE A 327 8.82 18.16 1.54
N ALA A 328 9.37 19.13 2.28
CA ALA A 328 8.85 20.50 2.26
C ALA A 328 8.98 21.19 0.88
N GLU A 329 9.96 20.80 0.06
CA GLU A 329 10.03 21.20 -1.35
C GLU A 329 8.98 20.50 -2.19
N LEU A 330 8.77 19.20 -1.97
CA LEU A 330 7.77 18.39 -2.68
C LEU A 330 6.35 18.93 -2.46
N GLU A 331 5.98 19.24 -1.22
CA GLU A 331 4.67 19.81 -0.87
C GLU A 331 4.39 21.13 -1.60
N ARG A 332 5.42 21.94 -1.87
CA ARG A 332 5.27 23.20 -2.61
C ARG A 332 4.99 23.01 -4.10
N LEU A 333 5.17 21.80 -4.63
CA LEU A 333 4.89 21.48 -6.03
C LEU A 333 3.39 21.27 -6.28
N ASP A 334 2.56 21.14 -5.24
CA ASP A 334 1.10 20.94 -5.34
C ASP A 334 0.74 19.77 -6.29
N ILE A 335 1.44 18.66 -6.10
CA ILE A 335 1.37 17.48 -6.96
C ILE A 335 0.15 16.63 -6.66
N THR A 336 -0.46 16.09 -7.71
CA THR A 336 -1.61 15.19 -7.63
C THR A 336 -1.27 13.79 -8.13
N ARG A 337 -2.03 12.78 -7.70
CA ARG A 337 -1.85 11.40 -8.17
C ARG A 337 -2.09 11.34 -9.68
N GLY A 338 -1.03 11.04 -10.44
CA GLY A 338 -1.01 11.03 -11.90
C GLY A 338 0.03 11.96 -12.51
N ASP A 339 0.54 12.94 -11.75
CA ASP A 339 1.69 13.76 -12.14
C ASP A 339 2.97 12.93 -12.09
N VAL A 340 3.96 13.26 -12.93
CA VAL A 340 5.24 12.53 -12.99
C VAL A 340 6.00 12.68 -11.68
N GLU A 341 5.90 13.86 -11.09
CA GLU A 341 6.48 14.24 -9.81
C GLU A 341 5.89 13.46 -8.62
N PHE A 342 4.73 12.83 -8.76
CA PHE A 342 4.08 12.07 -7.67
C PHE A 342 4.96 10.92 -7.17
N GLY A 343 5.81 10.35 -8.03
CA GLY A 343 6.78 9.32 -7.65
C GLY A 343 7.73 9.76 -6.52
N CYS A 344 7.94 11.07 -6.33
CA CYS A 344 8.76 11.59 -5.25
C CYS A 344 8.18 11.38 -3.85
N ASN A 345 6.86 11.17 -3.71
CA ASN A 345 6.24 10.80 -2.44
C ASN A 345 6.80 9.47 -1.92
N TYR A 346 6.89 8.47 -2.81
CA TYR A 346 7.51 7.17 -2.53
C TYR A 346 8.97 7.36 -2.12
N SER A 347 9.76 8.00 -2.98
CA SER A 347 11.20 8.12 -2.79
C SER A 347 11.61 8.84 -1.52
N LEU A 348 11.00 9.99 -1.22
CA LEU A 348 11.37 10.82 -0.07
C LEU A 348 10.77 10.28 1.23
N GLY A 349 9.52 9.81 1.21
CA GLY A 349 8.88 9.19 2.36
C GLY A 349 9.61 7.92 2.78
N GLU A 350 9.90 7.02 1.84
CA GLU A 350 10.66 5.79 2.10
C GLU A 350 12.02 6.09 2.75
N ARG A 351 12.76 7.06 2.21
CA ARG A 351 14.08 7.46 2.73
C ARG A 351 14.02 8.02 4.15
N LEU A 352 13.00 8.82 4.47
CA LEU A 352 12.78 9.28 5.83
C LEU A 352 12.61 8.09 6.79
N PHE A 353 11.71 7.16 6.48
CA PHE A 353 11.44 6.02 7.36
C PHE A 353 12.59 5.02 7.42
N LEU A 354 13.34 4.82 6.33
CA LEU A 354 14.57 4.02 6.33
C LEU A 354 15.68 4.66 7.18
N ASP A 355 15.81 5.98 7.19
CA ASP A 355 16.82 6.67 8.00
C ASP A 355 16.43 6.68 9.49
N LEU A 356 15.13 6.82 9.77
CA LEU A 356 14.57 6.60 11.10
C LEU A 356 14.83 5.16 11.56
N TYR A 357 14.62 4.15 10.71
CA TYR A 357 14.92 2.75 11.02
C TYR A 357 16.38 2.54 11.41
N ARG A 358 17.32 3.11 10.63
CA ARG A 358 18.76 3.01 10.92
C ARG A 358 19.15 3.70 12.22
N THR A 359 18.45 4.76 12.58
CA THR A 359 18.75 5.60 13.75
C THR A 359 18.15 5.01 15.03
N LEU A 360 16.89 4.60 14.98
CA LEU A 360 16.10 4.12 16.13
C LEU A 360 16.24 2.61 16.36
N GLY A 361 16.46 1.85 15.28
CA GLY A 361 16.33 0.41 15.27
C GLY A 361 14.87 -0.05 15.25
N ASP A 362 14.70 -1.36 15.03
CA ASP A 362 13.42 -2.01 14.75
C ASP A 362 12.34 -1.73 15.82
N ALA A 363 12.63 -2.00 17.09
CA ALA A 363 11.63 -1.89 18.16
C ALA A 363 11.06 -0.48 18.35
N GLN A 364 11.91 0.56 18.25
CA GLN A 364 11.47 1.94 18.39
C GLN A 364 10.72 2.43 17.14
N LEU A 365 11.13 1.98 15.95
CA LEU A 365 10.42 2.33 14.73
C LEU A 365 9.03 1.67 14.69
N GLN A 366 8.91 0.40 15.08
CA GLN A 366 7.61 -0.28 15.20
C GLN A 366 6.67 0.44 16.17
N GLU A 367 7.18 0.89 17.32
CA GLU A 367 6.37 1.69 18.25
C GLU A 367 5.90 3.00 17.62
N GLY A 368 6.79 3.74 16.96
CA GLY A 368 6.42 4.98 16.29
C GLY A 368 5.45 4.75 15.12
N PHE A 369 5.55 3.66 14.37
CA PHE A 369 4.53 3.27 13.38
C PHE A 369 3.18 3.01 14.09
N ARG A 370 3.15 2.30 15.21
CA ARG A 370 1.88 2.09 15.93
C ARG A 370 1.27 3.39 16.41
N GLU A 371 2.06 4.29 17.00
CA GLU A 371 1.60 5.62 17.43
C GLU A 371 1.09 6.46 16.26
N LEU A 372 1.79 6.43 15.12
CA LEU A 372 1.39 7.13 13.91
C LEU A 372 0.06 6.61 13.36
N TYR A 373 -0.14 5.28 13.37
CA TYR A 373 -1.39 4.66 12.95
C TYR A 373 -2.56 5.00 13.89
N ILE A 374 -2.32 5.00 15.20
CA ILE A 374 -3.35 5.43 16.18
C ILE A 374 -3.76 6.88 15.92
N SER A 375 -2.80 7.76 15.59
CA SER A 375 -3.09 9.15 15.23
C SER A 375 -3.96 9.25 13.96
N SER A 376 -3.74 8.41 12.95
CA SER A 376 -4.60 8.42 11.73
C SER A 376 -6.03 7.93 11.99
N LEU A 377 -6.26 7.20 13.08
CA LEU A 377 -7.61 6.78 13.48
C LEU A 377 -8.38 7.87 14.23
N SER A 378 -7.70 8.91 14.73
CA SER A 378 -8.38 9.99 15.45
C SER A 378 -9.19 10.85 14.49
N VAL A 379 -10.47 11.09 14.83
CA VAL A 379 -11.33 12.04 14.13
C VAL A 379 -11.01 13.42 14.69
N ASP A 380 -10.65 14.37 13.83
CA ASP A 380 -10.50 15.75 14.26
C ASP A 380 -11.91 16.31 14.51
N ASP A 381 -12.30 16.47 15.77
CA ASP A 381 -13.61 16.97 16.21
C ASP A 381 -13.94 18.40 15.69
N THR A 382 -13.03 19.02 14.94
CA THR A 382 -13.12 20.44 14.58
C THR A 382 -13.76 20.75 13.23
N ASP A 383 -13.89 19.80 12.30
CA ASP A 383 -14.63 20.01 11.06
C ASP A 383 -15.22 18.68 10.55
N GLY A 384 -16.56 18.61 10.47
CA GLY A 384 -17.25 17.40 10.02
C GLY A 384 -16.72 16.89 8.68
N ASP A 385 -16.51 15.58 8.62
CA ASP A 385 -16.25 14.73 7.44
C ASP A 385 -14.77 14.37 7.10
N GLY A 386 -13.83 14.31 8.06
CA GLY A 386 -12.50 13.74 7.80
C GLY A 386 -11.79 13.15 9.01
N SER A 387 -11.22 11.95 8.85
CA SER A 387 -10.13 11.46 9.72
C SER A 387 -8.99 12.48 9.74
N ALA A 388 -8.29 12.63 10.86
CA ALA A 388 -7.12 13.49 10.94
C ALA A 388 -6.06 13.00 9.93
N SER A 389 -5.82 13.77 8.87
CA SER A 389 -4.74 13.46 7.92
C SER A 389 -3.41 13.55 8.66
N VAL A 390 -2.73 12.42 8.81
CA VAL A 390 -1.38 12.38 9.38
C VAL A 390 -0.40 13.11 8.47
N GLY A 391 0.54 13.81 9.10
CA GLY A 391 1.52 14.66 8.42
C GLY A 391 2.74 14.87 9.32
N ILE A 392 3.55 15.88 9.03
CA ILE A 392 4.84 16.06 9.71
C ILE A 392 4.77 16.19 11.23
N GLU A 393 3.77 16.88 11.79
CA GLU A 393 3.65 17.06 13.24
C GLU A 393 3.38 15.73 13.94
N HIS A 394 2.54 14.87 13.33
CA HIS A 394 2.27 13.53 13.82
C HIS A 394 3.50 12.62 13.72
N VAL A 395 4.30 12.74 12.65
CA VAL A 395 5.58 12.03 12.54
C VAL A 395 6.56 12.50 13.62
N ARG A 396 6.65 13.81 13.89
CA ARG A 396 7.47 14.33 14.98
C ARG A 396 7.01 13.83 16.34
N GLU A 397 5.71 13.72 16.58
CA GLU A 397 5.17 13.18 17.82
C GLU A 397 5.50 11.69 17.98
N ALA A 398 5.20 10.89 16.96
CA ALA A 398 5.35 9.43 16.99
C ALA A 398 6.82 8.97 17.09
N PHE A 399 7.78 9.72 16.52
CA PHE A 399 9.20 9.35 16.53
C PHE A 399 10.08 10.24 17.44
N GLY A 400 9.54 11.35 17.96
CA GLY A 400 10.28 12.36 18.72
C GLY A 400 10.78 11.91 20.10
N SER A 401 10.29 10.78 20.61
CA SER A 401 10.80 10.18 21.85
C SER A 401 12.24 9.66 21.73
N GLY A 402 12.79 9.53 20.51
CA GLY A 402 14.13 9.04 20.21
C GLY A 402 15.30 10.01 20.50
N GLY A 403 15.03 11.28 20.81
CA GLY A 403 16.05 12.28 21.13
C GLY A 403 16.56 13.06 19.90
N THR A 404 17.71 13.73 20.05
CA THR A 404 18.23 14.72 19.08
C THR A 404 18.57 14.13 17.70
N ASP A 405 18.81 12.82 17.63
CA ASP A 405 19.19 12.16 16.38
C ASP A 405 17.97 11.97 15.46
N THR A 406 16.78 11.70 16.02
CA THR A 406 15.51 11.68 15.27
C THR A 406 15.20 13.05 14.67
N ASP A 407 15.33 14.11 15.46
CA ASP A 407 15.09 15.49 14.98
C ASP A 407 16.02 15.82 13.81
N THR A 408 17.26 15.33 13.85
CA THR A 408 18.24 15.51 12.77
C THR A 408 17.81 14.77 11.50
N VAL A 409 17.31 13.54 11.62
CA VAL A 409 16.77 12.76 10.49
C VAL A 409 15.56 13.45 9.88
N ILE A 410 14.61 13.90 10.72
CA ILE A 410 13.42 14.61 10.25
C ILE A 410 13.81 15.93 9.59
N ALA A 411 14.69 16.72 10.20
CA ALA A 411 15.18 17.99 9.65
C ALA A 411 15.94 17.82 8.32
N ARG A 412 16.60 16.67 8.11
CA ARG A 412 17.26 16.30 6.85
C ARG A 412 16.24 16.04 5.75
N TRP A 413 15.28 15.16 5.99
CA TRP A 413 14.37 14.68 4.95
C TRP A 413 13.17 15.58 4.72
N TYR A 414 12.67 16.23 5.78
CA TYR A 414 11.54 17.14 5.68
C TYR A 414 11.98 18.56 5.35
N ASP A 415 12.84 19.16 6.18
CA ASP A 415 13.22 20.57 6.04
C ASP A 415 14.39 20.80 5.07
N GLY A 416 15.20 19.77 4.78
CA GLY A 416 16.43 19.88 4.00
C GLY A 416 17.53 20.71 4.67
N THR A 417 17.46 20.88 6.00
CA THR A 417 18.37 21.77 6.75
C THR A 417 19.63 21.07 7.26
N GLU A 418 19.61 19.75 7.34
CA GLU A 418 20.74 18.93 7.76
C GLU A 418 21.28 18.12 6.57
N PRO A 419 22.55 18.27 6.17
CA PRO A 419 23.12 17.47 5.09
C PRO A 419 23.32 16.01 5.52
N TYR A 420 23.36 15.09 4.57
CA TYR A 420 23.74 13.71 4.86
C TYR A 420 25.26 13.59 5.08
N ASP A 421 25.65 12.86 6.13
CA ASP A 421 27.06 12.56 6.36
C ASP A 421 27.50 11.33 5.56
N PHE A 422 28.05 11.61 4.39
CA PHE A 422 28.68 10.62 3.52
C PHE A 422 29.88 9.89 4.11
N SER A 423 30.45 10.36 5.22
CA SER A 423 31.60 9.71 5.85
C SER A 423 31.27 8.31 6.38
N SER A 424 29.98 7.96 6.45
CA SER A 424 29.45 6.66 6.86
C SER A 424 29.41 5.60 5.75
N VAL A 425 29.48 5.99 4.47
CA VAL A 425 29.56 5.05 3.34
C VAL A 425 30.91 4.32 3.38
N ASP A 426 30.95 3.02 3.04
CA ASP A 426 32.12 2.13 3.24
C ASP A 426 33.47 2.85 3.04
N THR A 427 34.17 3.10 4.16
CA THR A 427 35.47 3.79 4.20
C THR A 427 36.65 2.82 4.04
N GLY A 428 36.35 1.54 3.81
CA GLY A 428 37.35 0.52 3.48
C GLY A 428 38.26 0.99 2.35
N PRO A 429 39.58 0.76 2.44
CA PRO A 429 40.48 1.16 1.37
C PRO A 429 40.18 0.35 0.11
N VAL A 430 40.31 0.99 -1.06
CA VAL A 430 40.25 0.28 -2.34
C VAL A 430 41.46 -0.66 -2.46
N ASP A 431 41.20 -1.97 -2.41
CA ASP A 431 42.16 -3.01 -2.76
C ASP A 431 41.85 -3.47 -4.19
N ALA A 432 42.52 -2.87 -5.16
CA ALA A 432 42.28 -3.15 -6.57
C ALA A 432 42.56 -4.62 -6.99
N SER A 433 43.12 -5.47 -6.12
CA SER A 433 43.44 -6.86 -6.45
C SER A 433 42.20 -7.75 -6.59
N LEU A 434 42.11 -8.49 -7.69
CA LEU A 434 40.99 -9.40 -7.94
C LEU A 434 41.19 -10.72 -7.18
N PRO A 435 40.16 -11.22 -6.46
CA PRO A 435 40.27 -12.49 -5.75
C PRO A 435 40.32 -13.63 -6.76
N SER A 436 40.95 -14.75 -6.41
CA SER A 436 41.01 -15.99 -7.20
C SER A 436 41.76 -15.95 -8.54
N ILE A 437 42.16 -14.77 -9.03
CA ILE A 437 43.01 -14.59 -10.22
C ILE A 437 44.17 -13.64 -9.90
N MET A 438 45.33 -13.81 -10.53
CA MET A 438 46.43 -12.85 -10.36
C MET A 438 46.16 -11.62 -11.22
N GLY A 439 45.28 -10.72 -10.76
CA GLY A 439 44.88 -9.54 -11.52
C GLY A 439 44.42 -8.37 -10.64
N ARG A 440 44.10 -7.25 -11.30
CA ARG A 440 43.61 -6.04 -10.65
C ARG A 440 42.72 -5.18 -11.55
N ILE A 441 41.94 -4.30 -10.93
CA ILE A 441 41.32 -3.15 -11.60
C ILE A 441 42.39 -2.06 -11.79
N ASP A 442 42.64 -1.66 -13.03
CA ASP A 442 43.65 -0.66 -13.38
C ASP A 442 43.08 0.76 -13.39
N GLU A 443 41.88 0.92 -13.92
CA GLU A 443 41.15 2.19 -13.97
C GLU A 443 39.65 1.94 -13.82
N ALA A 444 38.96 2.85 -13.14
CA ALA A 444 37.51 2.90 -13.06
C ALA A 444 37.05 4.35 -13.29
N TYR A 445 36.07 4.57 -14.16
CA TYR A 445 35.53 5.92 -14.44
C TYR A 445 34.13 5.87 -15.06
N ILE A 446 33.41 7.00 -15.00
CA ILE A 446 32.09 7.17 -15.59
C ILE A 446 32.16 7.71 -17.01
N THR A 447 31.24 7.28 -17.88
CA THR A 447 31.06 7.78 -19.25
C THR A 447 29.57 7.94 -19.58
N THR A 448 29.20 8.90 -20.44
CA THR A 448 27.79 9.10 -20.88
C THR A 448 27.46 8.39 -22.20
N VAL A 449 28.43 7.70 -22.80
CA VAL A 449 28.27 6.84 -23.97
C VAL A 449 29.17 5.63 -23.82
N ALA A 450 28.73 4.47 -24.30
CA ALA A 450 29.54 3.25 -24.24
C ALA A 450 30.92 3.48 -24.89
N LYS A 451 32.00 3.21 -24.14
CA LYS A 451 33.40 3.46 -24.54
C LYS A 451 33.80 4.93 -24.69
N GLY A 452 33.06 5.84 -24.07
CA GLY A 452 33.36 7.26 -24.07
C GLY A 452 34.57 7.65 -23.22
N PRO A 453 34.97 8.94 -23.27
CA PRO A 453 35.94 9.50 -22.33
C PRO A 453 35.34 9.58 -20.90
N ALA A 454 36.21 9.68 -19.89
CA ALA A 454 35.78 9.88 -18.52
C ALA A 454 35.03 11.21 -18.34
N VAL A 455 33.91 11.18 -17.64
CA VAL A 455 33.05 12.32 -17.36
C VAL A 455 32.72 12.35 -15.86
N PRO A 456 33.45 13.13 -15.04
CA PRO A 456 33.18 13.23 -13.61
C PRO A 456 31.93 14.06 -13.28
N LYS A 457 31.41 14.81 -14.26
CA LYS A 457 30.25 15.68 -14.11
C LYS A 457 29.53 15.84 -15.45
N PHE A 458 28.21 15.71 -15.47
CA PHE A 458 27.38 15.90 -16.68
C PHE A 458 26.01 16.51 -16.34
N SER A 459 25.38 17.17 -17.33
CA SER A 459 23.98 17.58 -17.20
C SER A 459 23.07 16.37 -17.38
N ALA A 460 22.00 16.28 -16.59
CA ALA A 460 20.94 15.28 -16.76
C ALA A 460 20.39 15.29 -18.20
N GLN A 461 20.36 16.45 -18.86
CA GLN A 461 19.88 16.63 -20.22
C GLN A 461 20.86 16.08 -21.28
N ASP A 462 22.13 15.90 -20.94
CA ASP A 462 23.16 15.42 -21.87
C ASP A 462 23.18 13.88 -21.99
N VAL A 463 22.42 13.17 -21.15
CA VAL A 463 22.35 11.70 -21.16
C VAL A 463 21.26 11.24 -22.12
N ALA A 464 21.66 10.81 -23.32
CA ALA A 464 20.71 10.36 -24.34
C ALA A 464 20.23 8.91 -24.17
N ASP A 465 20.96 8.08 -23.43
CA ASP A 465 20.66 6.64 -23.25
C ASP A 465 20.98 6.18 -21.83
N ARG A 466 22.25 6.01 -21.48
CA ARG A 466 22.67 5.56 -20.15
C ARG A 466 24.02 6.13 -19.77
N VAL A 467 24.26 6.15 -18.46
CA VAL A 467 25.58 6.37 -17.90
C VAL A 467 26.23 5.01 -17.66
N TYR A 468 27.54 4.92 -17.87
CA TYR A 468 28.28 3.67 -17.79
C TYR A 468 29.47 3.80 -16.86
N LEU A 469 29.55 2.89 -15.89
CA LEU A 469 30.79 2.56 -15.18
C LEU A 469 31.68 1.76 -16.13
N THR A 470 32.87 2.31 -16.42
CA THR A 470 33.91 1.64 -17.18
C THR A 470 34.96 1.08 -16.24
N LEU A 471 35.20 -0.24 -16.29
CA LEU A 471 36.30 -0.90 -15.58
C LEU A 471 37.35 -1.39 -16.57
N LYS A 472 38.56 -0.85 -16.48
CA LYS A 472 39.75 -1.42 -17.14
C LYS A 472 40.50 -2.29 -16.15
N TYR A 473 40.91 -3.47 -16.57
CA TYR A 473 41.54 -4.45 -15.70
C TYR A 473 42.63 -5.23 -16.42
N SER A 474 43.53 -5.81 -15.65
CA SER A 474 44.58 -6.72 -16.13
C SER A 474 44.65 -7.94 -15.22
N TYR A 475 44.90 -9.11 -15.79
CA TYR A 475 45.06 -10.35 -15.03
C TYR A 475 46.05 -11.30 -15.69
N SER A 476 46.45 -12.32 -14.94
CA SER A 476 47.15 -13.49 -15.41
C SER A 476 46.51 -14.71 -14.78
N VAL A 477 46.02 -15.60 -15.63
CA VAL A 477 45.45 -16.89 -15.22
C VAL A 477 46.11 -17.99 -16.04
N SER A 478 46.33 -19.13 -15.40
CA SER A 478 46.89 -20.33 -16.03
C SER A 478 46.05 -21.53 -15.64
N GLY A 479 45.65 -22.34 -16.62
CA GLY A 479 44.94 -23.60 -16.34
C GLY A 479 43.43 -23.53 -16.58
N GLY A 480 42.95 -22.52 -17.32
CA GLY A 480 41.55 -22.43 -17.74
C GLY A 480 40.96 -21.03 -17.60
N SER A 481 39.67 -20.91 -17.92
CA SER A 481 38.89 -19.70 -17.65
C SER A 481 38.53 -19.62 -16.18
N HIS A 482 38.61 -18.42 -15.60
CA HIS A 482 38.19 -18.13 -14.23
C HIS A 482 37.09 -17.06 -14.25
N GLU A 483 36.17 -17.10 -13.30
CA GLU A 483 35.16 -16.06 -13.12
C GLU A 483 35.35 -15.38 -11.78
N VAL A 484 35.33 -14.05 -11.78
CA VAL A 484 35.26 -13.24 -10.57
C VAL A 484 33.87 -12.63 -10.52
N ALA A 485 33.08 -13.00 -9.50
CA ALA A 485 31.83 -12.32 -9.22
C ALA A 485 32.14 -10.90 -8.74
N LEU A 486 31.44 -9.93 -9.34
CA LEU A 486 31.51 -8.53 -8.97
C LEU A 486 30.15 -8.11 -8.43
N GLU A 487 30.15 -7.28 -7.40
CA GLU A 487 28.97 -6.56 -6.93
C GLU A 487 29.22 -5.07 -7.13
N ILE A 488 28.32 -4.40 -7.84
CA ILE A 488 28.41 -2.96 -8.11
C ILE A 488 27.30 -2.32 -7.30
N VAL A 489 27.69 -1.42 -6.39
CA VAL A 489 26.81 -0.73 -5.45
C VAL A 489 26.91 0.77 -5.71
N GLU A 490 25.77 1.40 -5.93
CA GLU A 490 25.66 2.82 -6.20
C GLU A 490 25.02 3.50 -4.99
N TYR A 491 25.59 4.63 -4.59
CA TYR A 491 25.11 5.48 -3.51
C TYR A 491 24.75 6.85 -4.08
N TYR A 492 23.66 7.44 -3.60
CA TYR A 492 23.30 8.82 -3.88
C TYR A 492 23.78 9.75 -2.75
N GLU A 493 23.52 11.05 -2.90
CA GLU A 493 24.02 12.07 -1.98
C GLU A 493 23.46 12.06 -0.57
N ASP A 494 22.46 11.22 -0.39
CA ASP A 494 21.82 10.85 0.86
C ASP A 494 22.44 9.61 1.52
N GLY A 495 23.51 9.04 0.97
CA GLY A 495 24.18 7.84 1.47
C GLY A 495 23.32 6.57 1.49
N PHE A 496 22.13 6.58 0.90
CA PHE A 496 21.37 5.37 0.64
C PHE A 496 21.92 4.65 -0.59
N VAL A 497 21.85 3.32 -0.56
CA VAL A 497 22.12 2.51 -1.76
C VAL A 497 20.99 2.81 -2.73
N PHE A 498 21.37 3.33 -3.89
CA PHE A 498 20.50 3.64 -5.01
C PHE A 498 20.27 2.41 -5.89
N ASP A 499 21.34 1.66 -6.18
CA ASP A 499 21.28 0.45 -7.01
C ASP A 499 22.35 -0.54 -6.56
N ARG A 500 22.04 -1.83 -6.62
CA ARG A 500 22.96 -2.92 -6.33
C ARG A 500 22.77 -4.02 -7.35
N ARG A 501 23.84 -4.32 -8.10
CA ARG A 501 23.81 -5.31 -9.17
C ARG A 501 24.97 -6.29 -9.07
N SER A 502 24.67 -7.55 -9.34
CA SER A 502 25.70 -8.58 -9.50
C SER A 502 26.14 -8.68 -10.96
N SER A 503 27.43 -8.86 -11.17
CA SER A 503 28.01 -9.13 -12.47
C SER A 503 29.18 -10.11 -12.37
N LYS A 504 29.78 -10.43 -13.51
CA LYS A 504 30.92 -11.34 -13.58
C LYS A 504 31.99 -10.79 -14.50
N LEU A 505 33.23 -10.93 -14.07
CA LEU A 505 34.40 -10.72 -14.90
C LEU A 505 35.00 -12.08 -15.25
N THR A 506 34.96 -12.42 -16.54
CA THR A 506 35.52 -13.67 -17.05
C THR A 506 36.97 -13.45 -17.48
N ALA A 507 37.86 -14.26 -16.93
CA ALA A 507 39.28 -14.25 -17.20
C ALA A 507 39.69 -15.48 -18.02
N GLU A 508 40.02 -15.31 -19.31
CA GLU A 508 40.41 -16.41 -20.19
C GLU A 508 41.89 -16.79 -20.06
N ASP A 509 42.22 -18.06 -20.34
CA ASP A 509 43.60 -18.58 -20.33
C ASP A 509 44.47 -17.76 -21.29
N LYS A 510 45.43 -17.00 -20.73
CA LYS A 510 46.43 -16.11 -21.40
C LYS A 510 46.03 -14.65 -21.69
N TYR A 511 44.92 -14.10 -21.19
CA TYR A 511 44.60 -12.70 -21.48
C TYR A 511 45.12 -11.70 -20.43
N VAL A 512 45.63 -10.52 -20.86
CA VAL A 512 46.47 -9.59 -20.05
C VAL A 512 45.82 -8.20 -19.82
N GLY A 513 44.67 -7.91 -20.41
CA GLY A 513 43.85 -6.77 -19.96
C GLY A 513 42.65 -6.45 -20.84
N GLY A 514 41.54 -6.07 -20.22
CA GLY A 514 40.25 -5.88 -20.87
C GLY A 514 39.52 -4.62 -20.39
N THR A 515 38.35 -4.37 -20.98
CA THR A 515 37.45 -3.32 -20.53
C THR A 515 36.03 -3.83 -20.50
N SER A 516 35.38 -3.67 -19.36
CA SER A 516 33.97 -3.94 -19.16
C SER A 516 33.23 -2.63 -18.89
N TRP A 517 31.96 -2.61 -19.24
CA TRP A 517 31.08 -1.46 -19.09
C TRP A 517 29.78 -1.96 -18.45
N PHE A 518 29.34 -1.27 -17.42
CA PHE A 518 28.10 -1.57 -16.72
C PHE A 518 27.27 -0.30 -16.74
N SER A 519 25.99 -0.41 -17.09
CA SER A 519 25.09 0.72 -16.88
C SER A 519 25.10 1.10 -15.39
N VAL A 520 24.99 2.38 -15.10
CA VAL A 520 24.84 2.95 -13.76
C VAL A 520 23.88 4.13 -13.83
N GLY A 521 23.29 4.51 -12.70
CA GLY A 521 22.33 5.60 -12.62
C GLY A 521 20.94 5.30 -13.19
N SER A 522 20.08 6.32 -13.16
CA SER A 522 18.71 6.27 -13.66
C SER A 522 18.62 6.28 -15.19
N LEU A 523 17.43 6.01 -15.71
CA LEU A 523 17.11 6.23 -17.12
C LEU A 523 17.10 7.75 -17.45
N PRO A 524 17.27 8.13 -18.73
CA PRO A 524 17.18 9.52 -19.15
C PRO A 524 15.85 10.15 -18.74
N GLY A 525 15.91 11.32 -18.11
CA GLY A 525 14.72 12.02 -17.58
C GLY A 525 14.48 11.84 -16.09
N ASP A 526 15.01 10.77 -15.48
CA ASP A 526 14.72 10.39 -14.08
C ASP A 526 15.92 10.62 -13.15
N TRP A 527 16.76 11.59 -13.49
CA TRP A 527 18.02 11.85 -12.80
C TRP A 527 17.85 12.83 -11.66
N ALA A 528 18.12 12.38 -10.43
CA ALA A 528 18.28 13.30 -9.32
C ALA A 528 19.58 14.10 -9.44
N LEU A 529 19.47 15.39 -9.12
CA LEU A 529 20.58 16.31 -9.18
C LEU A 529 21.41 16.20 -7.91
N GLY A 530 22.62 15.66 -8.03
CA GLY A 530 23.49 15.52 -6.88
C GLY A 530 24.72 14.67 -7.16
N ARG A 531 25.41 14.33 -6.09
CA ARG A 531 26.58 13.46 -6.11
C ARG A 531 26.19 11.98 -6.05
N TYR A 532 26.86 11.18 -6.87
CA TYR A 532 26.75 9.73 -6.88
C TYR A 532 28.12 9.09 -6.64
N VAL A 533 28.13 7.96 -5.92
CA VAL A 533 29.34 7.16 -5.68
C VAL A 533 29.07 5.72 -6.07
N VAL A 534 29.90 5.17 -6.96
CA VAL A 534 29.84 3.77 -7.40
C VAL A 534 30.99 3.00 -6.81
N GLN A 535 30.69 2.01 -5.99
CA GLN A 535 31.65 1.09 -5.39
C GLN A 535 31.54 -0.28 -6.06
N VAL A 536 32.68 -0.92 -6.31
CA VAL A 536 32.75 -2.26 -6.90
C VAL A 536 33.43 -3.18 -5.91
N TYR A 537 32.78 -4.30 -5.61
CA TYR A 537 33.25 -5.32 -4.70
C TYR A 537 33.53 -6.63 -5.44
N ALA A 538 34.51 -7.38 -4.94
CA ALA A 538 34.77 -8.76 -5.35
C ALA A 538 34.85 -9.62 -4.08
N GLY A 539 33.74 -10.28 -3.75
CA GLY A 539 33.49 -10.77 -2.39
C GLY A 539 33.34 -9.58 -1.43
N GLU A 540 33.93 -9.65 -0.24
CA GLU A 540 33.86 -8.58 0.76
C GLU A 540 34.88 -7.43 0.53
N ARG A 541 35.63 -7.44 -0.59
CA ARG A 541 36.71 -6.47 -0.84
C ARG A 541 36.29 -5.45 -1.88
N LYS A 542 36.36 -4.16 -1.52
CA LYS A 542 36.18 -3.05 -2.45
C LYS A 542 37.37 -2.93 -3.39
N VAL A 543 37.15 -3.21 -4.68
CA VAL A 543 38.17 -3.24 -5.73
C VAL A 543 38.19 -1.98 -6.59
N ALA A 544 37.11 -1.18 -6.58
CA ALA A 544 37.07 0.13 -7.24
C ALA A 544 36.06 1.06 -6.55
N GLU A 545 36.27 2.37 -6.72
CA GLU A 545 35.36 3.43 -6.30
C GLU A 545 35.43 4.58 -7.29
N VAL A 546 34.27 5.10 -7.71
CA VAL A 546 34.16 6.20 -8.68
C VAL A 546 33.05 7.15 -8.25
N GLU A 547 33.38 8.44 -8.17
CA GLU A 547 32.41 9.52 -7.89
C GLU A 547 32.05 10.26 -9.18
N TYR A 548 30.79 10.66 -9.30
CA TYR A 548 30.32 11.57 -10.36
C TYR A 548 29.21 12.50 -9.86
N GLU A 549 29.03 13.63 -10.55
CA GLU A 549 28.02 14.64 -10.22
C GLU A 549 27.04 14.84 -11.38
N VAL A 550 25.75 14.86 -11.07
CA VAL A 550 24.68 15.17 -12.01
C VAL A 550 24.20 16.59 -11.78
N THR A 551 24.21 17.39 -12.83
CA THR A 551 23.78 18.80 -12.79
C THR A 551 22.54 19.07 -13.64
N PRO A 552 21.85 20.20 -13.40
CA PRO A 552 20.67 20.61 -14.18
C PRO A 552 20.82 20.51 -15.70
#